data_AF-X1A917-F1
#
_entry.id   AF-X1A917-F1
#
_cell.length_a   1.000
_cell.length_b   1.000
_cell.length_c   1.000
_cell.angle_alpha   90.00
_cell.angle_beta   90.00
_cell.angle_gamma   90.00
#
_symmetry.space_group_name_H-M   'P 1'
#
loop_
_entity.id
_entity.type
_entity.pdbx_description
1 polymer ?
#
loop_
_entity_poly.entity_id
_entity_poly.type
_entity_poly.pdbx_seq_one_letter_code
_entity_poly.pdbx_strand_id
1 'polypeptide(L)'
;MKTDESYSDYMFNFVDTICKKFGPRYSCSESEKNANIWIKEELDDFCDETFIDEFETRPTLYPQGFIKVAGILGGISPLFMPLIFPFPIISLILVIIGIIVLYSELFLMREWIGFLFKTQKSTNVFGIIKPTEEVKFR
;
A
#
# COMPACT_ATOMS: atom_id res chain seq x y z
N MET A 1 6.57 -36.72 -2.58
CA MET A 1 6.56 -36.02 -3.88
C MET A 1 8.02 -35.85 -4.29
N LYS A 2 8.41 -36.32 -5.47
CA LYS A 2 9.79 -36.19 -5.97
C LYS A 2 10.01 -34.73 -6.35
N THR A 3 10.66 -33.96 -5.49
CA THR A 3 11.27 -32.69 -5.90
C THR A 3 12.73 -32.98 -6.17
N ASP A 4 13.08 -33.17 -7.44
CA ASP A 4 14.48 -33.21 -7.88
C ASP A 4 15.13 -31.81 -7.80
N GLU A 5 14.33 -30.75 -7.66
CA GLU A 5 14.77 -29.37 -7.36
C GLU A 5 14.94 -29.14 -5.86
N SER A 6 15.98 -28.40 -5.50
CA SER A 6 16.12 -27.85 -4.15
C SER A 6 14.95 -26.91 -3.87
N TYR A 7 14.42 -26.89 -2.64
CA TYR A 7 13.40 -25.91 -2.22
C TYR A 7 13.83 -24.46 -2.52
N SER A 8 15.14 -24.20 -2.51
CA SER A 8 15.71 -22.91 -2.90
C SER A 8 15.43 -22.55 -4.36
N ASP A 9 15.51 -23.53 -5.27
CA ASP A 9 15.30 -23.31 -6.69
C ASP A 9 13.83 -23.05 -6.97
N TYR A 10 12.93 -23.82 -6.33
CA TYR A 10 11.48 -23.57 -6.40
C TYR A 10 11.10 -22.15 -5.94
N MET A 11 11.60 -21.73 -4.77
CA MET A 11 11.34 -20.38 -4.25
C MET A 11 11.86 -19.28 -5.18
N PHE A 12 13.07 -19.47 -5.73
CA PHE A 12 13.66 -18.52 -6.67
C PHE A 12 12.85 -18.44 -7.97
N ASN A 13 12.50 -19.59 -8.55
CA ASN A 13 11.70 -19.70 -9.76
C ASN A 13 10.31 -19.08 -9.60
N PHE A 14 9.69 -19.24 -8.42
CA PHE A 14 8.41 -18.62 -8.09
C PHE A 14 8.50 -17.08 -8.11
N VAL A 15 9.49 -16.50 -7.41
CA VAL A 15 9.71 -15.05 -7.38
C VAL A 15 10.10 -14.51 -8.75
N ASP A 16 10.96 -15.21 -9.47
CA ASP A 16 11.41 -14.85 -10.83
C ASP A 16 10.24 -14.85 -11.81
N THR A 17 9.36 -15.85 -11.73
CA THR A 17 8.13 -15.92 -12.52
C THR A 17 7.23 -14.71 -12.24
N ILE A 18 7.02 -14.36 -10.97
CA ILE A 18 6.21 -13.18 -10.61
C ILE A 18 6.81 -11.91 -11.23
N CYS A 19 8.13 -11.73 -11.11
CA CYS A 19 8.82 -10.55 -11.62
C CYS A 19 8.79 -10.45 -13.15
N LYS A 20 9.03 -11.56 -13.86
CA LYS A 20 9.10 -11.59 -15.33
C LYS A 20 7.72 -11.58 -15.98
N LYS A 21 6.75 -12.30 -15.42
CA LYS A 21 5.41 -12.47 -16.02
C LYS A 21 4.51 -11.25 -15.78
N PHE A 22 4.50 -10.71 -14.57
CA PHE A 22 3.58 -9.62 -14.19
C PHE A 22 4.24 -8.25 -14.11
N GLY A 23 5.57 -8.20 -13.98
CA GLY A 23 6.32 -6.95 -13.90
C GLY A 23 6.05 -6.18 -12.60
N PRO A 24 6.17 -4.84 -12.63
CA PRO A 24 5.87 -3.97 -11.49
C PRO A 24 4.41 -4.11 -11.02
N ARG A 25 4.22 -4.44 -9.74
CA ARG A 25 2.91 -4.63 -9.10
C ARG A 25 2.61 -3.49 -8.14
N TYR A 26 2.34 -2.31 -8.68
CA TYR A 26 1.88 -1.20 -7.86
C TYR A 26 0.52 -1.53 -7.24
N SER A 27 0.25 -1.01 -6.05
CA SER A 27 -1.04 -1.22 -5.38
C SER A 27 -2.21 -0.79 -6.26
N CYS A 28 -3.27 -1.61 -6.27
CA CYS A 28 -4.47 -1.45 -7.08
C CYS A 28 -4.26 -1.57 -8.61
N SER A 29 -3.10 -2.05 -9.06
CA SER A 29 -2.85 -2.31 -10.49
C SER A 29 -3.44 -3.64 -10.94
N GLU A 30 -3.73 -3.76 -12.24
CA GLU A 30 -4.12 -5.05 -12.83
C GLU A 30 -3.03 -6.11 -12.68
N SER A 31 -1.75 -5.70 -12.73
CA SER A 31 -0.61 -6.60 -12.49
C SER A 31 -0.61 -7.17 -11.08
N GLU A 32 -0.98 -6.38 -10.06
CA GLU A 32 -1.17 -6.87 -8.68
C GLU A 32 -2.27 -7.93 -8.65
N LYS A 33 -3.46 -7.60 -9.20
CA LYS A 33 -4.61 -8.50 -9.19
C LYS A 33 -4.32 -9.82 -9.91
N ASN A 34 -3.72 -9.76 -11.09
CA ASN A 34 -3.39 -10.94 -11.89
C ASN A 34 -2.31 -11.80 -11.22
N ALA A 35 -1.32 -11.18 -10.57
CA ALA A 35 -0.34 -11.91 -9.79
C ALA A 35 -0.97 -12.62 -8.60
N ASN A 36 -1.89 -11.96 -7.88
CA ASN A 36 -2.58 -12.57 -6.74
C ASN A 36 -3.49 -13.74 -7.15
N ILE A 37 -4.16 -13.64 -8.30
CA ILE A 37 -4.94 -14.75 -8.86
C ILE A 37 -4.02 -15.95 -9.15
N TRP A 38 -2.87 -15.70 -9.77
CA TRP A 38 -1.90 -16.77 -10.05
C TRP A 38 -1.26 -17.36 -8.78
N ILE A 39 -0.97 -16.54 -7.78
CA ILE A 39 -0.48 -17.02 -6.47
C ILE A 39 -1.55 -17.87 -5.79
N LYS A 40 -2.84 -17.50 -5.91
CA LYS A 40 -3.95 -18.29 -5.37
C LYS A 40 -3.98 -19.68 -6.00
N GLU A 41 -3.81 -19.77 -7.33
CA GLU A 41 -3.74 -21.05 -8.04
C GLU A 41 -2.59 -21.91 -7.51
N GLU A 42 -1.42 -21.33 -7.24
CA GLU A 42 -0.32 -22.09 -6.62
C GLU A 42 -0.69 -22.55 -5.19
N LEU A 43 -1.32 -21.69 -4.40
CA LEU A 43 -1.73 -22.05 -3.03
C LEU A 43 -2.82 -23.12 -2.99
N ASP A 44 -3.65 -23.25 -4.03
CA ASP A 44 -4.71 -24.27 -4.11
C ASP A 44 -4.13 -25.70 -4.07
N ASP A 45 -2.88 -25.89 -4.48
CA ASP A 45 -2.19 -27.19 -4.43
C ASP A 45 -1.67 -27.55 -3.03
N PHE A 46 -1.53 -26.57 -2.12
CA PHE A 46 -0.90 -26.75 -0.81
C PHE A 46 -1.82 -26.48 0.38
N CYS A 47 -2.86 -25.66 0.19
CA CYS A 47 -3.78 -25.26 1.25
C CYS A 47 -5.10 -26.02 1.15
N ASP A 48 -5.78 -26.21 2.28
CA ASP A 48 -7.14 -26.77 2.28
C ASP A 48 -8.16 -25.79 1.71
N GLU A 49 -7.94 -24.49 1.97
CA GLU A 49 -8.76 -23.39 1.46
C GLU A 49 -7.88 -22.22 1.04
N THR A 50 -8.24 -21.51 -0.01
CA THR A 50 -7.57 -20.27 -0.43
C THR A 50 -8.57 -19.18 -0.75
N PHE A 51 -8.16 -17.94 -0.51
CA PHE A 51 -9.02 -16.77 -0.62
C PHE A 51 -8.31 -15.62 -1.31
N ILE A 52 -9.08 -14.86 -2.07
CA ILE A 52 -8.71 -13.52 -2.50
C ILE A 52 -9.54 -12.55 -1.68
N ASP A 53 -8.86 -11.70 -0.92
CA ASP A 53 -9.47 -10.67 -0.09
C ASP A 53 -9.41 -9.33 -0.82
N GLU A 54 -10.56 -8.80 -1.24
CA GLU A 54 -10.65 -7.48 -1.86
C GLU A 54 -10.84 -6.41 -0.78
N PHE A 55 -9.96 -5.40 -0.78
CA PHE A 55 -10.07 -4.26 0.13
C PHE A 55 -9.92 -2.93 -0.61
N GLU A 56 -10.49 -1.87 -0.05
CA GLU A 56 -10.40 -0.53 -0.62
C GLU A 56 -9.24 0.24 0.00
N THR A 57 -8.45 0.90 -0.85
CA THR A 57 -7.32 1.73 -0.42
C THR A 57 -7.15 2.94 -1.35
N ARG A 58 -6.26 3.88 -0.96
CA ARG A 58 -5.96 5.11 -1.70
C ARG A 58 -4.48 5.11 -2.10
N PRO A 59 -4.09 4.43 -3.18
CA PRO A 59 -2.68 4.18 -3.50
C PRO A 59 -1.87 5.46 -3.74
N THR A 60 -2.54 6.57 -4.11
CA THR A 60 -1.88 7.86 -4.35
C THR A 60 -1.70 8.71 -3.11
N LEU A 61 -2.34 8.37 -1.98
CA LEU A 61 -2.26 9.13 -0.72
C LEU A 61 -0.85 9.06 -0.14
N TYR A 62 -0.35 7.84 0.05
CA TYR A 62 0.92 7.56 0.71
C TYR A 62 1.96 6.98 -0.28
N PRO A 63 3.23 7.43 -0.28
CA PRO A 63 3.74 8.62 0.40
C PRO A 63 3.60 9.90 -0.44
N GLN A 64 3.36 9.77 -1.75
CA GLN A 64 3.50 10.88 -2.68
C GLN A 64 2.41 11.94 -2.53
N GLY A 65 1.19 11.53 -2.16
CA GLY A 65 0.04 12.42 -2.07
C GLY A 65 0.18 13.47 -0.98
N PHE A 66 0.39 13.03 0.26
CA PHE A 66 0.51 13.95 1.40
C PHE A 66 1.75 14.85 1.28
N ILE A 67 2.85 14.35 0.70
CA ILE A 67 4.06 15.17 0.44
C ILE A 67 3.75 16.29 -0.55
N LYS A 68 2.99 16.01 -1.62
CA LYS A 68 2.56 17.04 -2.58
C LYS A 68 1.67 18.08 -1.90
N VAL A 69 0.72 17.66 -1.07
CA VAL A 69 -0.17 18.59 -0.33
C VAL A 69 0.67 19.49 0.58
N ALA A 70 1.56 18.94 1.39
CA ALA A 70 2.44 19.72 2.26
C ALA A 70 3.40 20.63 1.48
N GLY A 71 3.95 20.14 0.36
CA GLY A 71 4.81 20.91 -0.53
C GLY A 71 4.10 22.09 -1.18
N ILE A 72 2.84 21.92 -1.60
CA ILE A 72 2.01 23.02 -2.13
C ILE A 72 1.72 24.06 -1.04
N LEU A 73 1.33 23.62 0.16
CA LEU A 73 1.07 24.52 1.29
C LEU A 73 2.34 25.32 1.67
N GLY A 74 3.48 24.65 1.75
CA GLY A 74 4.77 25.28 2.02
C GLY A 74 5.25 26.18 0.88
N GLY A 75 5.01 25.82 -0.38
CA GLY A 75 5.41 26.59 -1.56
C GLY A 75 4.56 27.84 -1.80
N ILE A 76 3.27 27.81 -1.46
CA ILE A 76 2.36 28.97 -1.54
C ILE A 76 2.62 29.95 -0.39
N SER A 77 3.04 29.46 0.77
CA SER A 77 3.19 30.28 1.99
C SER A 77 4.05 31.56 1.81
N PRO A 78 5.24 31.53 1.17
CA PRO A 78 6.06 32.72 0.97
C PRO A 78 5.38 33.85 0.18
N LEU A 79 4.37 33.55 -0.65
CA LEU A 79 3.64 34.57 -1.42
C LEU A 79 2.91 35.58 -0.53
N PHE A 80 2.57 35.18 0.70
CA PHE A 80 1.86 36.03 1.66
C PHE A 80 2.79 36.82 2.59
N MET A 81 4.08 36.50 2.60
CA MET A 81 5.08 37.15 3.46
C MET A 81 5.38 38.62 3.10
N PRO A 82 5.50 39.04 1.82
CA PRO A 82 5.80 40.43 1.47
C PRO A 82 4.56 41.35 1.50
N LEU A 83 3.37 40.80 1.72
CA LEU A 83 2.12 41.56 1.78
C LEU A 83 1.99 42.30 3.13
N ILE A 84 1.22 43.39 3.14
CA ILE A 84 0.99 44.21 4.34
C ILE A 84 0.31 43.36 5.43
N PHE A 85 0.52 43.69 6.70
CA PHE A 85 -0.18 43.02 7.80
C PHE A 85 -1.71 43.02 7.57
N PRO A 86 -2.43 41.88 7.74
CA PRO A 86 -2.06 40.66 8.46
C PRO A 86 -1.63 39.47 7.58
N PHE A 87 -1.38 39.66 6.28
CA PHE A 87 -1.10 38.55 5.35
C PHE A 87 0.07 37.62 5.76
N PRO A 88 1.16 38.09 6.43
CA PRO A 88 2.20 37.19 6.96
C PRO A 88 1.69 36.13 7.96
N ILE A 89 0.56 36.38 8.64
CA ILE A 89 -0.07 35.38 9.52
C ILE A 89 -0.60 34.19 8.70
N ILE A 90 -1.10 34.44 7.48
CA ILE A 90 -1.56 33.38 6.58
C ILE A 90 -0.40 32.48 6.17
N SER A 91 0.77 33.07 5.90
CA SER A 91 2.01 32.32 5.63
C SER A 91 2.35 31.35 6.77
N LEU A 92 2.30 31.81 8.02
CA LEU A 92 2.54 30.97 9.19
C LEU A 92 1.51 29.83 9.31
N ILE A 93 0.23 30.14 9.14
CA ILE A 93 -0.86 29.14 9.21
C ILE A 93 -0.66 28.04 8.17
N LEU A 94 -0.34 28.40 6.91
CA LEU A 94 -0.12 27.43 5.84
C LEU A 94 1.04 26.47 6.13
N VAL A 95 2.13 26.97 6.70
CA VAL A 95 3.28 26.13 7.09
C VAL A 95 2.90 25.18 8.21
N ILE A 96 2.20 25.67 9.24
CA ILE A 96 1.73 24.84 10.35
C ILE A 96 0.81 23.72 9.85
N ILE A 97 -0.14 24.03 8.96
CA ILE A 97 -1.03 23.03 8.36
C ILE A 97 -0.20 22.01 7.56
N GLY A 98 0.77 22.44 6.77
CA GLY A 98 1.66 21.54 6.02
C GLY A 98 2.42 20.57 6.93
N ILE A 99 2.95 21.07 8.05
CA ILE A 99 3.64 20.23 9.06
C ILE A 99 2.65 19.26 9.72
N ILE A 100 1.44 19.71 10.06
CA ILE A 100 0.40 18.83 10.63
C ILE A 100 0.05 17.72 9.65
N VAL A 101 -0.12 18.03 8.36
CA VAL A 101 -0.36 17.03 7.31
C VAL A 101 0.79 16.02 7.26
N LEU A 102 2.04 16.48 7.21
CA LEU A 102 3.20 15.58 7.22
C LEU A 102 3.21 14.69 8.47
N TYR A 103 3.04 15.27 9.66
CA TYR A 103 3.14 14.53 10.91
C TYR A 103 2.02 13.49 11.05
N SER A 104 0.77 13.90 10.78
CA SER A 104 -0.41 13.05 10.91
C SER A 104 -0.46 11.93 9.89
N GLU A 105 -0.04 12.18 8.65
CA GLU A 105 -0.08 11.17 7.58
C GLU A 105 1.16 10.25 7.61
N LEU A 106 2.35 10.78 7.91
CA LEU A 106 3.58 9.98 7.92
C LEU A 106 3.75 9.14 9.19
N PHE A 107 3.54 9.73 10.38
CA PHE A 107 3.82 9.05 11.65
C PHE A 107 2.59 8.41 12.26
N LEU A 108 1.42 9.03 12.13
CA LEU A 108 0.19 8.55 12.76
C LEU A 108 -0.71 7.75 11.82
N MET A 109 -0.39 7.70 10.51
CA MET A 109 -1.20 7.06 9.47
C MET A 109 -2.70 7.32 9.62
N ARG A 110 -3.07 8.57 9.85
CA ARG A 110 -4.46 8.95 10.15
C ARG A 110 -5.37 8.99 8.92
N GLU A 111 -4.81 9.17 7.72
CA GLU A 111 -5.54 9.20 6.45
C GLU A 111 -6.67 10.23 6.37
N TRP A 112 -6.61 11.32 7.15
CA TRP A 112 -7.71 12.29 7.24
C TRP A 112 -7.80 13.18 6.00
N ILE A 113 -6.70 13.35 5.25
CA ILE A 113 -6.73 13.99 3.93
C ILE A 113 -7.15 13.03 2.81
N GLY A 114 -7.56 11.80 3.15
CA GLY A 114 -7.92 10.75 2.20
C GLY A 114 -9.02 11.15 1.20
N PHE A 115 -9.88 12.11 1.55
CA PHE A 115 -10.92 12.63 0.65
C PHE A 115 -10.37 13.31 -0.62
N LEU A 116 -9.10 13.74 -0.62
CA LEU A 116 -8.44 14.34 -1.79
C LEU A 116 -7.98 13.29 -2.82
N PHE A 117 -8.02 12.01 -2.46
CA PHE A 117 -7.45 10.92 -3.25
C PHE A 117 -8.52 9.91 -3.64
N LYS A 118 -8.38 9.33 -4.83
CA LYS A 118 -9.32 8.34 -5.34
C LYS A 118 -9.15 7.01 -4.59
N THR A 119 -10.25 6.48 -4.10
CA THR A 119 -10.34 5.09 -3.62
C THR A 119 -10.24 4.13 -4.80
N GLN A 120 -9.47 3.06 -4.63
CA GLN A 120 -9.29 1.97 -5.57
C GLN A 120 -9.31 0.65 -4.82
N LYS A 121 -9.61 -0.45 -5.53
CA LYS A 121 -9.60 -1.79 -4.96
C LYS A 121 -8.22 -2.42 -5.11
N SER A 122 -7.66 -2.91 -4.01
CA SER A 122 -6.54 -3.84 -4.00
C SER A 122 -7.03 -5.23 -3.63
N THR A 123 -6.14 -6.21 -3.84
CA THR A 123 -6.40 -7.60 -3.47
C THR A 123 -5.24 -8.13 -2.65
N ASN A 124 -5.55 -8.99 -1.68
CA ASN A 124 -4.60 -9.86 -1.01
C ASN A 124 -4.96 -11.31 -1.31
N VAL A 125 -3.99 -12.21 -1.14
CA VAL A 125 -4.20 -13.65 -1.27
C VAL A 125 -3.67 -14.35 -0.04
N PHE A 126 -4.44 -15.29 0.50
CA PHE A 126 -4.01 -16.13 1.61
C PHE A 126 -4.64 -17.51 1.54
N GLY A 127 -3.97 -18.48 2.15
CA GLY A 127 -4.46 -19.85 2.31
C GLY A 127 -4.64 -20.23 3.78
N ILE A 128 -5.53 -21.17 4.05
CA ILE A 128 -5.75 -21.77 5.36
C ILE A 128 -5.37 -23.26 5.26
N ILE A 129 -4.48 -23.69 6.16
CA ILE A 129 -4.13 -25.09 6.36
C ILE A 129 -4.73 -25.53 7.69
N LYS A 130 -5.64 -26.50 7.66
CA LYS A 130 -6.35 -27.00 8.82
C LYS A 130 -5.50 -28.03 9.56
N PRO A 131 -5.55 -28.03 10.90
CA PRO A 131 -4.90 -29.07 11.69
C PRO A 131 -5.59 -30.41 11.42
N THR A 132 -4.79 -31.47 11.24
CA THR A 132 -5.30 -32.84 11.06
C THR A 132 -5.76 -33.47 12.38
N GLU A 133 -5.22 -33.01 13.51
CA GLU A 133 -5.51 -33.52 14.84
C GLU A 133 -6.34 -32.53 15.68
N GLU A 134 -6.87 -33.00 16.82
CA GLU A 134 -7.57 -32.15 17.77
C GLU A 134 -6.68 -30.99 18.22
N VAL A 135 -7.20 -29.77 18.07
CA VAL A 135 -6.52 -28.54 18.46
C VAL A 135 -6.36 -28.51 19.98
N LYS A 136 -5.12 -28.61 20.46
CA LYS A 136 -4.79 -28.45 21.88
C LYS A 136 -4.70 -26.97 22.22
N PHE A 137 -5.65 -26.47 23.00
CA PHE A 137 -5.54 -25.16 23.63
C PHE A 137 -4.51 -25.23 24.76
N ARG A 138 -3.57 -24.29 24.77
CA ARG A 138 -2.51 -24.19 25.79
C ARG A 138 -2.99 -23.37 26.99
#